data_AF-A0A178YC89-F1
#
_entry.id   AF-A0A178YC89-F1
#
_cell.length_a   1.000
_cell.length_b   1.000
_cell.length_c   1.000
_cell.angle_alpha   90.00
_cell.angle_beta   90.00
_cell.angle_gamma   90.00
#
_symmetry.space_group_name_H-M   'P 1'
#
loop_
_entity.id
_entity.type
_entity.pdbx_description
1 polymer ?
#
loop_
_entity_poly.entity_id
_entity_poly.type
_entity_poly.pdbx_seq_one_letter_code
_entity_poly.pdbx_strand_id
1 'polypeptide(L)'
;MRQTIAALAVGLGLGLMVPVHAEEVSPGRYSMQKSETGLARLDTETGEVSLCRENNGELVCRMAADERAAFERELDLLTKRVEALERAVESGETARKPDLPDDEEIDRAMGIMEKMMRKFMEIAKELELYGNDPADQGGVPQKT
;
A
#
# COMPACT_ATOMS: atom_id res chain seq x y z
N MET A 1 21.49 14.49 -87.39
CA MET A 1 20.94 13.49 -86.44
C MET A 1 20.48 14.25 -85.20
N ARG A 2 19.26 14.80 -85.19
CA ARG A 2 18.06 14.23 -84.54
C ARG A 2 18.34 13.74 -83.10
N GLN A 3 18.18 14.63 -82.12
CA GLN A 3 17.19 14.46 -81.06
C GLN A 3 16.86 15.82 -80.40
N THR A 4 15.60 16.20 -80.58
CA THR A 4 14.87 17.29 -79.95
C THR A 4 14.16 16.74 -78.71
N ILE A 5 14.37 17.30 -77.52
CA ILE A 5 13.37 17.26 -76.44
C ILE A 5 13.28 18.67 -75.83
N ALA A 6 12.03 19.11 -75.77
CA ALA A 6 11.58 20.48 -75.62
C ALA A 6 11.87 21.09 -74.25
N ALA A 7 12.28 22.35 -74.28
CA ALA A 7 12.01 23.30 -73.22
C ALA A 7 10.48 23.45 -73.05
N LEU A 8 9.98 23.24 -71.84
CA LEU A 8 8.65 23.66 -71.41
C LEU A 8 8.81 24.52 -70.17
N ALA A 9 8.50 25.80 -70.36
CA ALA A 9 8.59 26.85 -69.37
C ALA A 9 7.45 26.75 -68.33
N VAL A 10 7.84 26.94 -67.07
CA VAL A 10 7.20 27.74 -66.00
C VAL A 10 5.67 27.65 -65.85
N GLY A 11 5.25 27.15 -64.68
CA GLY A 11 3.88 27.33 -64.19
C GLY A 11 3.64 26.78 -62.79
N LEU A 12 4.01 27.57 -61.77
CA LEU A 12 3.28 27.78 -60.52
C LEU A 12 2.72 26.54 -59.77
N GLY A 13 3.41 26.14 -58.70
CA GLY A 13 2.90 25.12 -57.78
C GLY A 13 3.69 25.09 -56.49
N LEU A 14 3.48 26.12 -55.67
CA LEU A 14 3.96 26.26 -54.30
C LEU A 14 3.45 25.07 -53.46
N GLY A 15 4.20 23.97 -53.43
CA GLY A 15 3.79 22.71 -52.82
C GLY A 15 4.70 22.30 -51.68
N LEU A 16 4.40 22.82 -50.48
CA LEU A 16 4.76 22.29 -49.17
C LEU A 16 6.23 21.85 -48.99
N MET A 17 7.11 22.81 -48.66
CA MET A 17 8.12 22.53 -47.65
C MET A 17 7.36 22.27 -46.34
N VAL A 18 7.02 21.01 -46.08
CA VAL A 18 6.66 20.60 -44.72
C VAL A 18 7.93 20.77 -43.90
N PRO A 19 7.94 21.60 -42.85
CA PRO A 19 9.00 21.49 -41.87
C PRO A 19 8.93 20.07 -41.33
N VAL A 20 9.92 19.24 -41.67
CA VAL A 20 10.28 18.10 -40.83
C VAL A 20 10.64 18.74 -39.49
N HIS A 21 9.67 18.76 -38.58
CA HIS A 21 9.97 18.87 -37.18
C HIS A 21 10.79 17.61 -36.89
N ALA A 22 12.07 17.78 -36.57
CA ALA A 22 12.78 16.77 -35.83
C ALA A 22 11.89 16.48 -34.62
N GLU A 23 11.37 15.27 -34.53
CA GLU A 23 10.63 14.81 -33.37
C GLU A 23 11.64 14.88 -32.23
N GLU A 24 11.62 15.97 -31.47
CA GLU A 24 12.32 16.05 -30.21
C GLU A 24 11.84 14.84 -29.43
N VAL A 25 12.77 13.91 -29.18
CA VAL A 25 12.53 12.73 -28.37
C VAL A 25 11.90 13.25 -27.09
N SER A 26 10.58 13.10 -27.02
CA SER A 26 9.81 13.51 -25.85
C SER A 26 10.54 12.87 -24.66
N PRO A 27 10.97 13.63 -23.65
CA PRO A 27 11.73 13.06 -22.56
C PRO A 27 10.83 12.03 -21.91
N GLY A 28 11.06 10.76 -22.26
CA GLY A 28 10.45 9.66 -21.57
C GLY A 28 10.85 9.76 -20.10
N ARG A 29 10.24 8.93 -19.27
CA ARG A 29 10.58 8.82 -17.84
C ARG A 29 12.09 8.78 -17.56
N TYR A 30 12.90 8.31 -18.51
CA TYR A 30 14.35 8.31 -18.39
C TYR A 30 14.99 9.25 -19.40
N SER A 31 15.82 10.16 -18.90
CA SER A 31 16.73 10.97 -19.72
C SER A 31 18.17 10.44 -19.58
N MET A 32 18.91 10.44 -20.68
CA MET A 32 20.29 9.95 -20.72
C MET A 32 21.24 11.11 -21.03
N GLN A 33 22.27 11.27 -20.22
CA GLN A 33 23.33 12.26 -20.39
C GLN A 33 24.69 11.55 -20.45
N LYS A 34 25.54 11.94 -21.40
CA LYS A 34 26.90 11.41 -21.47
C LYS A 34 27.74 12.08 -20.39
N SER A 35 28.41 11.27 -19.57
CA SER A 35 29.36 11.70 -18.54
C SER A 35 30.78 11.31 -18.95
N GLU A 36 31.77 11.80 -18.20
CA GLU A 36 33.18 11.55 -18.44
C GLU A 36 33.54 10.05 -18.26
N THR A 37 32.87 9.37 -17.33
CA THR A 37 33.15 7.97 -16.98
C THR A 37 32.11 6.95 -17.48
N GLY A 38 31.07 7.39 -18.20
CA GLY A 38 29.96 6.54 -18.62
C GLY A 38 28.70 7.31 -19.04
N LEU A 39 27.54 6.71 -18.85
CA LEU A 39 26.22 7.29 -19.14
C LEU A 39 25.48 7.56 -17.83
N ALA A 40 25.04 8.80 -17.59
CA ALA A 40 24.15 9.12 -16.48
C ALA A 40 22.70 8.99 -16.94
N ARG A 41 21.90 8.19 -16.23
CA ARG A 41 20.46 8.03 -16.43
C ARG A 41 19.73 8.77 -15.32
N LEU A 42 18.90 9.74 -15.68
CA LEU A 42 18.02 10.46 -14.75
C LEU A 42 16.58 9.96 -14.94
N ASP A 43 15.97 9.44 -13.89
CA ASP A 43 14.52 9.23 -13.83
C ASP A 43 13.84 10.60 -13.59
N THR A 44 13.05 11.07 -14.55
CA THR A 44 12.37 12.37 -14.51
C THR A 44 11.13 12.38 -13.62
N GLU A 45 10.65 11.22 -13.17
CA GLU A 45 9.55 11.13 -12.19
C GLU A 45 10.06 11.14 -10.74
N THR A 46 11.18 10.48 -10.46
CA THR A 46 11.72 10.36 -9.09
C THR A 46 12.89 11.28 -8.80
N GLY A 47 13.59 11.77 -9.83
CA GLY A 47 14.83 12.54 -9.70
C GLY A 47 16.08 11.69 -9.44
N GLU A 48 15.97 10.36 -9.43
CA GLU A 48 17.10 9.45 -9.21
C GLU A 48 18.09 9.50 -10.37
N VAL A 49 19.40 9.61 -10.05
CA VAL A 49 20.48 9.58 -11.04
C VAL A 49 21.30 8.29 -10.88
N SER A 50 21.23 7.42 -11.88
CA SER A 50 22.05 6.21 -11.96
C SER A 50 23.25 6.42 -12.89
N LEU A 51 24.45 6.00 -12.48
CA LEU A 51 25.63 6.00 -13.36
C LEU A 51 25.81 4.61 -13.99
N CYS A 52 25.68 4.56 -15.31
CA CYS A 52 25.86 3.36 -16.12
C CYS A 52 27.25 3.35 -16.74
N ARG A 53 27.96 2.22 -16.59
CA ARG A 53 29.25 1.98 -17.23
C ARG A 53 29.14 0.79 -18.15
N GLU A 54 29.82 0.86 -19.28
CA GLU A 54 29.95 -0.28 -20.18
C GLU A 54 30.88 -1.33 -19.55
N ASN A 55 30.41 -2.57 -19.47
CA ASN A 55 31.14 -3.71 -18.95
C ASN A 55 30.91 -4.90 -19.89
N ASN A 56 31.95 -5.32 -20.60
CA ASN A 56 31.88 -6.42 -21.58
C ASN A 56 30.82 -6.23 -22.69
N GLY A 57 30.62 -5.00 -23.17
CA GLY A 57 29.64 -4.68 -24.21
C GLY A 57 28.20 -4.53 -23.71
N GLU A 58 27.97 -4.61 -22.40
CA GLU A 58 26.67 -4.35 -21.76
C GLU A 58 26.74 -3.10 -20.88
N LEU A 59 25.70 -2.25 -20.93
CA LEU A 59 25.59 -1.08 -20.05
C LEU A 59 25.04 -1.51 -18.69
N VAL A 60 25.89 -1.45 -17.66
CA VAL A 60 25.52 -1.79 -16.28
C VAL A 60 25.33 -0.51 -15.48
N CYS A 61 24.10 -0.23 -15.07
CA CYS A 61 23.73 0.88 -14.20
C CYS A 61 23.91 0.50 -12.74
N ARG A 62 24.75 1.24 -12.01
CA ARG A 62 24.86 1.11 -10.54
C ARG A 62 24.22 2.32 -9.88
N MET A 63 23.51 2.07 -8.77
CA MET A 63 23.09 3.13 -7.84
C MET A 63 24.29 3.96 -7.41
N ALA A 64 24.05 5.25 -7.16
CA ALA A 64 25.09 6.17 -6.75
C ALA A 64 25.72 5.72 -5.42
N ALA A 65 27.01 6.02 -5.23
CA ALA A 65 27.78 5.47 -4.11
C ALA A 65 27.28 5.97 -2.74
N ASP A 66 26.73 7.17 -2.69
CA ASP A 66 26.09 7.81 -1.55
C ASP A 66 24.75 7.17 -1.18
N GLU A 67 23.91 6.83 -2.18
CA GLU A 67 22.66 6.09 -1.97
C GLU A 67 22.94 4.72 -1.36
N ARG A 68 23.95 4.00 -1.87
CA ARG A 68 24.37 2.70 -1.31
C ARG A 68 24.75 2.82 0.17
N ALA A 69 25.54 3.82 0.53
CA ALA A 69 25.92 4.06 1.92
C ALA A 69 24.73 4.45 2.82
N ALA A 70 23.72 5.14 2.27
CA ALA A 70 22.48 5.42 3.00
C ALA A 70 21.67 4.15 3.27
N PHE A 71 21.50 3.30 2.25
CA PHE A 71 20.81 2.00 2.40
C PHE A 71 21.54 1.06 3.35
N GLU A 72 22.87 0.97 3.28
CA GLU A 72 23.66 0.15 4.20
C GLU A 72 23.46 0.58 5.66
N ARG A 73 23.43 1.90 5.94
CA ARG A 73 23.14 2.40 7.30
C ARG A 73 21.73 2.04 7.78
N GLU A 74 20.75 2.10 6.89
CA GLU A 74 19.36 1.75 7.23
C GLU A 74 19.22 0.24 7.47
N LEU A 75 19.86 -0.59 6.66
CA LEU A 75 19.92 -2.04 6.85
C LEU A 75 20.58 -2.42 8.18
N ASP A 76 21.69 -1.77 8.55
CA ASP A 76 22.34 -1.99 9.84
C ASP A 76 21.43 -1.62 11.01
N LEU A 77 20.73 -0.49 10.91
CA LEU A 77 19.79 -0.04 11.94
C LEU A 77 18.59 -0.97 12.06
N LEU A 78 18.05 -1.43 10.93
CA LEU A 78 16.93 -2.36 10.91
C LEU A 78 17.33 -3.72 11.48
N THR A 79 18.49 -4.24 11.10
CA THR A 79 19.05 -5.50 11.62
C THR A 79 19.19 -5.43 13.14
N LYS A 80 19.78 -4.35 13.67
CA LYS A 80 19.89 -4.14 15.13
C LYS A 80 18.53 -4.11 15.84
N ARG A 81 17.51 -3.50 15.21
CA ARG A 81 16.15 -3.48 15.77
C ARG A 81 15.55 -4.88 15.79
N VAL A 82 15.65 -5.62 14.68
CA VAL A 82 15.14 -6.99 14.60
C VAL A 82 15.80 -7.86 15.66
N GLU A 83 17.13 -7.84 15.77
CA GLU A 83 17.83 -8.60 16.80
C GLU A 83 17.42 -8.18 18.23
N ALA A 84 17.18 -6.89 18.47
CA ALA A 84 16.71 -6.41 19.77
C ALA A 84 15.28 -6.91 20.07
N LEU A 85 14.40 -6.91 19.06
CA LEU A 85 13.04 -7.44 19.16
C LEU A 85 13.04 -8.95 19.38
N GLU A 86 13.86 -9.69 18.63
CA GLU A 86 14.03 -11.14 18.78
C GLU A 86 14.52 -11.47 20.18
N ARG A 87 15.54 -10.77 20.69
CA ARG A 87 16.00 -10.94 22.09
C ARG A 87 14.91 -10.61 23.10
N ALA A 88 14.11 -9.57 22.87
CA ALA A 88 13.02 -9.19 23.78
C ALA A 88 11.85 -10.18 23.76
N VAL A 89 11.64 -10.88 22.64
CA VAL A 89 10.69 -12.00 22.52
C VAL A 89 11.23 -13.24 23.24
N GLU A 90 12.50 -13.58 23.03
CA GLU A 90 13.17 -14.70 23.70
C GLU A 90 13.27 -14.50 25.22
N SER A 91 13.55 -13.28 25.68
CA SER A 91 13.58 -12.93 27.10
C SER A 91 12.20 -12.94 27.76
N GLY A 92 11.12 -13.03 26.97
CA GLY A 92 9.75 -12.95 27.45
C GLY A 92 9.32 -11.54 27.86
N GLU A 93 10.11 -10.49 27.59
CA GLU A 93 9.76 -9.10 27.91
C GLU A 93 8.61 -8.57 27.04
N THR A 94 8.48 -9.04 25.80
CA THR A 94 7.36 -8.68 24.91
C THR A 94 6.14 -9.58 25.09
N ALA A 95 6.37 -10.83 25.52
CA ALA A 95 5.33 -11.74 25.94
C ALA A 95 4.98 -11.44 27.40
N ARG A 96 4.25 -10.35 27.64
CA ARG A 96 3.33 -10.32 28.78
C ARG A 96 2.44 -11.53 28.63
N LYS A 97 2.83 -12.66 29.23
CA LYS A 97 1.91 -13.74 29.54
C LYS A 97 0.73 -13.03 30.18
N PRO A 98 -0.50 -13.13 29.64
CA PRO A 98 -1.65 -12.68 30.40
C PRO A 98 -1.51 -13.39 31.74
N ASP A 99 -1.41 -12.60 32.81
CA ASP A 99 -1.39 -13.14 34.15
C ASP A 99 -2.71 -13.89 34.25
N LEU A 100 -2.63 -15.21 34.13
CA LEU A 100 -3.81 -16.04 34.08
C LEU A 100 -4.46 -15.87 35.45
N PRO A 101 -5.72 -15.42 35.53
CA PRO A 101 -6.40 -15.26 36.81
C PRO A 101 -6.26 -16.56 37.60
N ASP A 102 -5.98 -16.44 38.89
CA ASP A 102 -5.90 -17.59 39.78
C ASP A 102 -7.25 -18.34 39.79
N ASP A 103 -7.23 -19.65 40.04
CA ASP A 103 -8.43 -20.48 40.02
C ASP A 103 -9.54 -19.90 40.94
N GLU A 104 -9.16 -19.24 42.05
CA GLU A 104 -10.10 -18.56 42.95
C GLU A 104 -10.85 -17.37 42.29
N GLU A 105 -10.19 -16.63 41.40
CA GLU A 105 -10.80 -15.50 40.69
C GLU A 105 -11.77 -15.99 39.61
N ILE A 106 -11.40 -17.08 38.93
CA ILE A 106 -12.24 -17.74 37.93
C ILE A 106 -13.50 -18.29 38.61
N ASP A 107 -13.36 -18.99 39.73
CA ASP A 107 -14.49 -19.53 40.49
C ASP A 107 -15.42 -18.43 41.01
N ARG A 108 -14.85 -17.31 41.46
CA ARG A 108 -15.61 -16.12 41.87
C ARG A 108 -16.40 -15.52 40.70
N ALA A 109 -15.79 -15.41 39.52
CA ALA A 109 -16.46 -14.92 38.32
C ALA A 109 -17.58 -15.85 37.84
N MET A 110 -17.33 -17.17 37.84
CA MET A 110 -18.34 -18.18 37.53
C MET A 110 -19.51 -18.12 38.50
N GLY A 111 -19.26 -17.99 39.82
CA GLY A 111 -20.32 -17.84 40.82
C GLY A 111 -21.15 -16.56 40.68
N ILE A 112 -20.55 -15.46 40.21
CA ILE A 112 -21.29 -14.22 39.88
C ILE A 112 -22.17 -14.45 38.64
N MET A 113 -21.63 -15.08 37.60
CA MET A 113 -22.34 -15.38 36.36
C MET A 113 -23.54 -16.31 36.60
N GLU A 114 -23.39 -17.32 37.44
CA GLU A 114 -24.49 -18.22 37.83
C GLU A 114 -25.63 -17.50 38.56
N LYS A 115 -25.29 -16.61 39.50
CA LYS A 115 -26.30 -15.82 40.23
C LYS A 115 -27.05 -14.88 39.29
N MET A 116 -26.34 -14.27 38.34
CA MET A 116 -26.94 -13.41 37.33
C MET A 116 -27.92 -14.19 36.44
N MET A 117 -27.50 -15.35 35.94
CA MET A 117 -28.32 -16.18 35.06
C MET A 117 -29.57 -16.73 35.77
N ARG A 118 -29.44 -17.11 37.04
CA ARG A 118 -30.58 -17.53 37.87
C ARG A 118 -31.61 -16.42 38.04
N LYS A 119 -31.13 -15.21 38.37
CA LYS A 119 -32.00 -14.04 38.56
C LYS A 119 -32.65 -13.59 37.25
N PHE A 120 -31.95 -13.71 36.13
CA PHE A 120 -32.52 -13.47 34.81
C PHE A 120 -33.66 -14.45 34.48
N MET A 121 -33.48 -15.75 34.75
CA MET A 121 -34.54 -16.75 34.54
C MET A 121 -35.76 -16.55 35.44
N GLU A 122 -35.58 -16.07 36.67
CA GLU A 122 -36.68 -15.71 37.57
C GLU A 122 -37.54 -14.58 37.00
N ILE A 123 -36.89 -13.51 36.51
CA ILE A 123 -37.58 -12.37 35.89
C ILE A 123 -38.32 -12.81 34.61
N ALA A 124 -37.68 -13.65 33.79
CA ALA A 124 -38.32 -14.18 32.57
C ALA A 124 -39.58 -15.01 32.90
N LYS A 125 -39.52 -15.86 33.92
CA LYS A 125 -40.68 -16.64 34.39
C LYS A 125 -41.79 -15.77 34.96
N GLU A 126 -41.45 -14.72 35.70
CA GLU A 126 -42.43 -13.76 36.22
C GLU A 126 -43.21 -13.11 35.06
N LEU A 127 -42.51 -12.69 34.01
CA LEU A 127 -43.12 -12.10 32.81
C LEU A 127 -43.98 -13.11 32.02
N GLU A 128 -43.57 -14.38 31.91
CA GLU A 128 -44.37 -15.45 31.30
C GLU A 128 -45.60 -15.82 32.14
N LEU A 129 -45.50 -15.78 33.47
CA LEU A 129 -46.63 -16.04 34.38
C LEU A 129 -47.70 -14.95 34.25
N TYR A 130 -47.30 -13.67 34.17
CA TYR A 130 -48.22 -12.55 33.96
C TYR A 130 -48.88 -12.55 32.57
N GLY A 131 -48.28 -13.23 31.58
CA GLY A 131 -48.82 -13.39 30.23
C GLY A 131 -49.82 -14.55 30.06
N ASN A 132 -49.99 -15.42 31.06
CA ASN A 132 -50.80 -16.64 30.97
C ASN A 132 -51.87 -16.76 32.08
N ASP A 133 -52.42 -15.65 32.56
CA ASP A 133 -53.59 -15.66 33.45
C ASP A 133 -54.90 -15.52 32.64
N PRO A 134 -55.86 -16.48 32.69
CA PRO A 134 -57.13 -16.42 31.95
C PRO A 134 -58.18 -15.49 32.59
N ALA A 135 -57.75 -14.44 33.28
CA ALA A 135 -58.61 -13.54 34.06
C ALA A 135 -58.41 -12.06 33.72
N ASP A 136 -58.52 -11.69 32.44
CA ASP A 136 -58.86 -10.33 32.02
C ASP A 136 -60.07 -10.35 31.08
N GLN A 137 -61.24 -10.65 31.66
CA GLN A 137 -62.54 -10.27 31.10
C GLN A 137 -62.97 -8.97 31.78
N GLY A 138 -62.52 -7.84 31.24
CA GLY A 138 -62.70 -6.52 31.85
C GLY A 138 -63.00 -5.39 30.87
N GLY A 139 -63.99 -5.57 29.98
CA GLY A 139 -64.81 -4.50 29.40
C GLY A 139 -64.11 -3.37 28.62
N VAL A 140 -64.11 -3.47 27.28
CA VAL A 140 -63.90 -2.32 26.39
C VAL A 140 -65.19 -1.47 26.31
N PRO A 141 -65.17 -0.14 26.59
CA PRO A 141 -66.32 0.71 26.36
C PRO A 141 -66.43 0.99 24.85
N GLN A 142 -67.54 0.57 24.26
CA GLN A 142 -67.85 0.81 22.85
C GLN A 142 -68.26 2.28 22.68
N LYS A 143 -67.37 3.09 22.09
CA LYS A 143 -67.65 4.48 21.75
C LYS A 143 -68.52 4.54 20.49
N THR A 144 -69.66 5.20 20.62
CA THR A 144 -70.62 5.55 19.56
C THR A 144 -70.05 6.60 18.61
#